data_AF-A0A7G9R9Z8-F1
#
_entry.id   AF-A0A7G9R9Z8-F1
#
_cell.length_a   1.000
_cell.length_b   1.000
_cell.length_c   1.000
_cell.angle_alpha   90.00
_cell.angle_beta   90.00
_cell.angle_gamma   90.00
#
_symmetry.space_group_name_H-M   'P 1'
#
loop_
_entity.id
_entity.type
_entity.pdbx_description
1 polymer ?
#
loop_
_entity_poly.entity_id
_entity_poly.type
_entity_poly.pdbx_seq_one_letter_code
_entity_poly.pdbx_strand_id
1 'polypeptide(L)'
;MHEARVSFTKWGGRPHWEYDAIRLGEDEHGTWLGAPAGTRVSRPGAEYHTPLGFTALVPRDGAFVATFYAHGATDLPAGWVEVYVDITTIPVWADATVTMVDLDLDVVRGRTGRVWIDDEDEFADHRVRFGYPADVVRLATASCERVHAAVTSRRPPYDGQVSRSWLSRLPAPPTAPLHAPPDAPRGDADRG
;
A
#
# COMPACT_ATOMS: atom_id res chain seq x y z
N MET A 1 13.59 12.09 13.05
CA MET A 1 12.70 11.15 12.34
C MET A 1 13.60 10.03 11.82
N HIS A 2 13.24 8.76 12.06
CA HIS A 2 14.09 7.63 11.64
C HIS A 2 13.60 7.15 10.28
N GLU A 3 14.52 6.96 9.34
CA GLU A 3 14.24 6.38 8.03
C GLU A 3 13.88 4.91 8.18
N ALA A 4 12.98 4.43 7.32
CA ALA A 4 12.62 3.03 7.20
C ALA A 4 12.52 2.67 5.71
N ARG A 5 12.88 1.44 5.36
CA ARG A 5 12.76 0.88 4.01
C ARG A 5 11.68 -0.18 4.02
N VAL A 6 10.74 -0.11 3.07
CA VAL A 6 9.73 -1.15 2.86
C VAL A 6 10.06 -1.87 1.56
N SER A 7 10.17 -3.20 1.58
CA SER A 7 10.54 -3.98 0.40
C SER A 7 9.76 -5.28 0.29
N PHE A 8 8.85 -5.32 -0.69
CA PHE A 8 8.05 -6.50 -1.01
C PHE A 8 8.79 -7.38 -2.01
N THR A 9 8.54 -8.68 -1.91
CA THR A 9 8.79 -9.64 -3.00
C THR A 9 7.49 -10.33 -3.36
N LYS A 10 7.34 -10.79 -4.60
CA LYS A 10 6.35 -11.83 -4.91
C LYS A 10 6.92 -13.19 -4.51
N TRP A 11 6.05 -14.18 -4.34
CA TRP A 11 6.46 -15.55 -4.03
C TRP A 11 7.59 -16.06 -4.94
N GLY A 12 8.55 -16.77 -4.35
CA GLY A 12 9.78 -17.18 -5.01
C GLY A 12 10.87 -16.10 -5.06
N GLY A 13 10.73 -15.00 -4.33
CA GLY A 13 11.77 -13.99 -4.11
C GLY A 13 11.92 -12.98 -5.26
N ARG A 14 10.94 -12.91 -6.18
CA ARG A 14 10.97 -11.93 -7.27
C ARG A 14 10.76 -10.53 -6.68
N PRO A 15 11.60 -9.52 -7.00
CA PRO A 15 11.43 -8.18 -6.45
C PRO A 15 10.07 -7.59 -6.82
N HIS A 16 9.44 -6.91 -5.86
CA HIS A 16 8.17 -6.24 -6.04
C HIS A 16 8.29 -4.76 -5.63
N TRP A 17 7.20 -4.15 -5.16
CA TRP A 17 7.20 -2.76 -4.74
C TRP A 17 8.12 -2.51 -3.56
N GLU A 18 8.81 -1.37 -3.60
CA GLU A 18 9.70 -0.90 -2.55
C GLU A 18 9.69 0.62 -2.50
N TYR A 19 9.87 1.17 -1.30
CA TYR A 19 9.90 2.60 -1.06
C TYR A 19 10.56 2.93 0.28
N ASP A 20 11.05 4.17 0.38
CA ASP A 20 11.56 4.73 1.63
C ASP A 20 10.43 5.44 2.36
N ALA A 21 10.42 5.32 3.68
CA ALA A 21 9.40 5.85 4.55
C ALA A 21 10.00 6.44 5.82
N ILE A 22 9.18 7.15 6.57
CA ILE A 22 9.52 7.71 7.87
C ILE A 22 8.85 6.86 8.94
N ARG A 23 9.62 6.37 9.93
CA ARG A 23 9.04 5.73 11.11
C ARG A 23 8.39 6.80 12.00
N LEU A 24 7.06 6.83 12.03
CA LEU A 24 6.27 7.82 12.78
C LEU A 24 6.10 7.44 14.26
N GLY A 25 6.09 6.13 14.56
CA GLY A 25 5.94 5.61 15.91
C GLY A 25 5.26 4.24 15.94
N GLU A 26 4.79 3.87 17.12
CA GLU A 26 4.03 2.64 17.34
C GLU A 26 2.78 2.92 18.19
N ASP A 27 1.77 2.08 18.02
CA ASP A 27 0.64 1.93 18.94
C ASP A 27 0.29 0.44 19.14
N GLU A 28 -0.86 0.15 19.75
CA GLU A 28 -1.36 -1.21 19.94
C GLU A 28 -1.54 -2.02 18.65
N HIS A 29 -1.66 -1.36 17.48
CA HIS A 29 -1.84 -2.03 16.20
C HIS A 29 -0.52 -2.41 15.53
N GLY A 30 0.56 -1.66 15.79
CA GLY A 30 1.89 -1.97 15.26
C GLY A 30 2.76 -0.75 15.02
N THR A 31 3.67 -0.86 14.05
CA THR A 31 4.57 0.23 13.64
C THR A 31 3.93 1.03 12.52
N TRP A 32 3.86 2.34 12.69
CA TRP A 32 3.34 3.27 11.70
C TRP A 32 4.47 3.94 10.94
N LEU A 33 4.39 3.83 9.62
CA LEU A 33 5.28 4.44 8.66
C LEU A 33 4.52 5.56 7.93
N GLY A 34 5.24 6.61 7.59
CA GLY A 34 4.71 7.77 6.86
C GLY A 34 5.47 7.99 5.56
N ALA A 35 4.73 8.18 4.49
CA ALA A 35 5.25 8.53 3.17
C ALA A 35 4.56 9.82 2.72
N PRO A 36 5.24 10.98 2.68
CA PRO A 36 4.64 12.21 2.19
C PRO A 36 4.29 12.11 0.70
N ALA A 37 3.46 13.04 0.20
CA ALA A 37 3.23 13.16 -1.23
C ALA A 37 4.57 13.42 -1.94
N GLY A 38 4.76 12.81 -3.11
CA GLY A 38 6.03 12.81 -3.84
C GLY A 38 6.99 11.70 -3.41
N THR A 39 6.59 10.77 -2.53
CA THR A 39 7.43 9.61 -2.20
C THR A 39 7.60 8.72 -3.43
N ARG A 40 8.85 8.37 -3.75
CA ARG A 40 9.18 7.46 -4.85
C ARG A 40 8.85 6.02 -4.46
N VAL A 41 8.02 5.36 -5.27
CA VAL A 41 7.66 3.94 -5.13
C VAL A 41 8.08 3.23 -6.42
N SER A 42 8.83 2.15 -6.30
CA SER A 42 9.41 1.46 -7.46
C SER A 42 9.29 -0.06 -7.37
N ARG A 43 9.18 -0.71 -8.52
CA ARG A 43 9.36 -2.16 -8.71
C ARG A 43 10.10 -2.38 -10.04
N PRO A 44 10.58 -3.59 -10.36
CA PRO A 44 11.15 -3.84 -11.68
C PRO A 44 10.20 -3.44 -12.82
N GLY A 45 10.66 -2.54 -13.68
CA GLY A 45 9.90 -2.05 -14.85
C GLY A 45 8.87 -0.97 -14.58
N ALA A 46 8.67 -0.51 -13.34
CA ALA A 46 7.75 0.59 -13.05
C ALA A 46 8.18 1.43 -11.84
N GLU A 47 8.00 2.73 -11.92
CA GLU A 47 8.24 3.69 -10.85
C GLU A 47 7.27 4.85 -10.96
N TYR A 48 6.83 5.37 -9.82
CA TYR A 48 6.08 6.61 -9.78
C TYR A 48 6.30 7.34 -8.44
N HIS A 49 5.94 8.62 -8.42
CA HIS A 49 5.87 9.42 -7.20
C HIS A 49 4.42 9.48 -6.73
N THR A 50 4.20 9.25 -5.43
CA THR A 50 2.83 9.21 -4.90
C THR A 50 2.16 10.58 -5.00
N PRO A 51 0.94 10.67 -5.57
CA PRO A 51 0.25 11.96 -5.69
C PRO A 51 -0.27 12.47 -4.34
N LEU A 52 -0.48 11.56 -3.39
CA LEU A 52 -0.96 11.85 -2.04
C LEU A 52 0.00 11.23 -1.03
N GLY A 53 0.10 11.88 0.13
CA GLY A 53 0.76 11.26 1.27
C GLY A 53 -0.06 10.08 1.80
N PHE A 54 0.60 9.11 2.40
CA PHE A 54 -0.05 7.96 3.02
C PHE A 54 0.70 7.54 4.28
N THR A 55 0.03 6.78 5.12
CA THR A 55 0.65 6.06 6.22
C THR A 55 0.47 4.56 6.02
N ALA A 56 1.51 3.78 6.25
CA ALA A 56 1.46 2.33 6.25
C ALA A 56 1.58 1.80 7.69
N LEU A 57 0.72 0.87 8.07
CA LEU A 57 0.78 0.12 9.31
C LEU A 57 1.39 -1.25 9.02
N VAL A 58 2.52 -1.52 9.68
CA VAL A 58 3.12 -2.84 9.78
C VAL A 58 2.66 -3.47 11.10
N PRO A 59 1.82 -4.53 11.08
CA PRO A 59 1.28 -5.14 12.29
C PRO A 59 2.38 -5.84 13.10
N ARG A 60 2.17 -6.02 14.41
CA ARG A 60 3.14 -6.72 15.29
C ARG A 60 3.28 -8.20 14.93
N ASP A 61 2.16 -8.87 14.64
CA ASP A 61 2.07 -10.32 14.42
C ASP A 61 1.01 -10.68 13.35
N GLY A 62 0.74 -9.75 12.42
CA GLY A 62 -0.21 -9.91 11.34
C GLY A 62 0.46 -10.18 9.99
N ALA A 63 -0.22 -10.95 9.13
CA ALA A 63 0.22 -11.28 7.78
C ALA A 63 -0.43 -10.32 6.75
N PHE A 64 -0.20 -9.02 6.96
CA PHE A 64 -0.71 -7.95 6.10
C PHE A 64 0.10 -6.66 6.29
N VAL A 65 -0.04 -5.69 5.38
CA VAL A 65 0.39 -4.29 5.55
C VAL A 65 -0.78 -3.39 5.16
N ALA A 66 -1.19 -2.47 6.04
CA ALA A 66 -2.34 -1.60 5.77
C ALA A 66 -1.91 -0.17 5.42
N THR A 67 -2.25 0.29 4.24
CA THR A 67 -1.99 1.64 3.74
C THR A 67 -3.25 2.50 3.83
N PHE A 68 -3.09 3.70 4.40
CA PHE A 68 -4.15 4.70 4.55
C PHE A 68 -3.75 5.97 3.81
N TYR A 69 -4.57 6.41 2.87
CA TYR A 69 -4.25 7.54 2.01
C TYR A 69 -4.80 8.85 2.59
N ALA A 70 -4.01 9.93 2.50
CA ALA A 70 -4.47 11.27 2.83
C ALA A 70 -5.65 11.69 1.92
N HIS A 71 -6.48 12.61 2.42
CA HIS A 71 -7.50 13.25 1.59
C HIS A 71 -6.87 14.32 0.68
N GLY A 72 -7.32 14.38 -0.56
CA GLY A 72 -6.88 15.38 -1.53
C GLY A 72 -7.78 15.37 -2.77
N ALA A 73 -7.86 16.53 -3.44
CA ALA A 73 -8.57 16.70 -4.70
C ALA A 73 -7.69 16.18 -5.84
N THR A 74 -7.87 14.92 -6.22
CA THR A 74 -7.20 14.37 -7.40
C THR A 74 -8.21 13.56 -8.19
N ASP A 75 -8.31 13.82 -9.50
CA ASP A 75 -9.05 12.98 -10.45
C ASP A 75 -8.32 11.65 -10.73
N LEU A 76 -7.24 11.36 -9.99
CA LEU A 76 -6.42 10.16 -10.13
C LEU A 76 -7.07 8.94 -9.46
N PRO A 77 -6.80 7.72 -9.93
CA PRO A 77 -7.28 6.47 -9.32
C PRO A 77 -6.99 6.36 -7.81
N ALA A 78 -5.81 6.82 -7.36
CA ALA A 78 -5.44 6.86 -5.94
C ALA A 78 -6.36 7.76 -5.08
N GLY A 79 -7.01 8.76 -5.70
CA GLY A 79 -7.99 9.61 -5.05
C GLY A 79 -9.31 8.91 -4.70
N TRP A 80 -9.53 7.69 -5.19
CA TRP A 80 -10.74 6.90 -4.91
C TRP A 80 -10.58 5.94 -3.74
N VAL A 81 -9.35 5.57 -3.40
CA VAL A 81 -9.02 4.62 -2.33
C VAL A 81 -8.81 5.36 -1.01
N GLU A 82 -9.42 4.86 0.05
CA GLU A 82 -9.22 5.33 1.44
C GLU A 82 -8.22 4.42 2.17
N VAL A 83 -8.43 3.10 2.05
CA VAL A 83 -7.64 2.06 2.68
C VAL A 83 -7.29 1.00 1.64
N TYR A 84 -6.04 0.57 1.62
CA TYR A 84 -5.57 -0.57 0.84
C TYR A 84 -4.78 -1.48 1.78
N VAL A 85 -5.05 -2.78 1.77
CA VAL A 85 -4.37 -3.72 2.66
C VAL A 85 -3.82 -4.88 1.86
N ASP A 86 -2.50 -4.91 1.72
CA ASP A 86 -1.76 -6.02 1.12
C ASP A 86 -1.78 -7.22 2.06
N ILE A 87 -2.25 -8.38 1.58
CA ILE A 87 -2.08 -9.65 2.29
C ILE A 87 -0.71 -10.22 1.96
N THR A 88 0.04 -10.51 3.01
CA THR A 88 1.47 -10.82 2.91
C THR A 88 1.84 -11.99 3.80
N THR A 89 3.10 -12.44 3.78
CA THR A 89 3.69 -13.13 4.93
C THR A 89 3.86 -12.17 6.10
N ILE A 90 3.99 -12.68 7.33
CA ILE A 90 4.30 -11.83 8.50
C ILE A 90 5.52 -10.95 8.20
N PRO A 91 5.41 -9.61 8.25
CA PRO A 91 6.52 -8.72 7.98
C PRO A 91 7.67 -8.91 8.97
N VAL A 92 8.89 -8.92 8.45
CA VAL A 92 10.12 -9.10 9.24
C VAL A 92 10.94 -7.84 9.17
N TRP A 93 11.33 -7.32 10.33
CA TRP A 93 12.23 -6.19 10.47
C TRP A 93 13.69 -6.66 10.57
N ALA A 94 14.56 -6.04 9.79
CA ALA A 94 16.01 -6.08 9.91
C ALA A 94 16.53 -4.64 9.90
N ASP A 95 16.97 -4.15 11.06
CA ASP A 95 17.31 -2.75 11.29
C ASP A 95 16.16 -1.80 10.87
N ALA A 96 16.43 -0.92 9.91
CA ALA A 96 15.45 0.01 9.36
C ALA A 96 14.62 -0.57 8.21
N THR A 97 14.87 -1.80 7.78
CA THR A 97 14.20 -2.41 6.63
C THR A 97 13.15 -3.41 7.10
N VAL A 98 11.92 -3.26 6.60
CA VAL A 98 10.87 -4.27 6.70
C VAL A 98 10.71 -4.99 5.37
N THR A 99 10.71 -6.32 5.43
CA THR A 99 10.53 -7.20 4.27
C THR A 99 9.35 -8.14 4.48
N MET A 100 8.63 -8.41 3.40
CA MET A 100 7.52 -9.36 3.36
C MET A 100 7.34 -9.90 1.94
N VAL A 101 6.68 -11.05 1.83
CA VAL A 101 6.23 -11.59 0.56
C VAL A 101 4.77 -11.20 0.37
N ASP A 102 4.47 -10.55 -0.74
CA ASP A 102 3.12 -10.29 -1.24
C ASP A 102 2.46 -11.61 -1.67
N LEU A 103 1.26 -11.86 -1.16
CA LEU A 103 0.49 -13.09 -1.40
C LEU A 103 -0.75 -12.82 -2.27
N ASP A 104 -0.67 -11.80 -3.12
CA ASP A 104 -1.60 -11.45 -4.20
C ASP A 104 -2.99 -10.96 -3.76
N LEU A 105 -3.52 -11.36 -2.60
CA LEU A 105 -4.83 -10.88 -2.13
C LEU A 105 -4.73 -9.47 -1.54
N ASP A 106 -5.70 -8.63 -1.88
CA ASP A 106 -5.81 -7.27 -1.35
C ASP A 106 -7.20 -6.98 -0.78
N VAL A 107 -7.27 -6.22 0.30
CA VAL A 107 -8.54 -5.68 0.81
C VAL A 107 -8.57 -4.18 0.62
N VAL A 108 -9.54 -3.69 -0.14
CA VAL A 108 -9.62 -2.28 -0.51
C VAL A 108 -10.91 -1.67 0.03
N ARG A 109 -10.81 -0.47 0.59
CA ARG A 109 -11.95 0.41 0.88
C ARG A 109 -11.84 1.70 0.10
N GLY A 110 -12.85 1.95 -0.72
CA GLY A 110 -12.99 3.23 -1.43
C GLY A 110 -13.54 4.33 -0.53
N ARG A 111 -13.35 5.59 -0.92
CA ARG A 111 -13.82 6.77 -0.17
C ARG A 111 -15.35 6.87 -0.04
N THR A 112 -16.10 6.17 -0.88
CA THR A 112 -17.56 6.03 -0.75
C THR A 112 -17.97 5.05 0.36
N GLY A 113 -17.00 4.34 0.95
CA GLY A 113 -17.20 3.31 1.97
C GLY A 113 -17.40 1.91 1.41
N ARG A 114 -17.43 1.70 0.09
CA ARG A 114 -17.45 0.36 -0.53
C ARG A 114 -16.16 -0.38 -0.16
N VAL A 115 -16.31 -1.63 0.28
CA VAL A 115 -15.20 -2.56 0.56
C VAL A 115 -15.27 -3.73 -0.41
N TRP A 116 -14.13 -4.18 -0.92
CA TRP A 116 -14.01 -5.37 -1.76
C TRP A 116 -12.64 -6.04 -1.56
N ILE A 117 -12.54 -7.27 -2.04
CA ILE A 117 -11.28 -8.00 -2.17
C ILE A 117 -10.83 -7.82 -3.63
N ASP A 118 -9.58 -7.44 -3.84
CA ASP A 118 -8.95 -7.35 -5.17
C ASP A 118 -8.07 -8.58 -5.42
N ASP A 119 -7.79 -8.84 -6.71
CA ASP A 119 -6.79 -9.82 -7.17
C ASP A 119 -7.05 -11.28 -6.72
N GLU A 120 -8.32 -11.64 -6.50
CA GLU A 120 -8.76 -13.02 -6.18
C GLU A 120 -8.39 -14.02 -7.30
N ASP A 121 -8.46 -13.59 -8.56
CA ASP A 121 -8.10 -14.38 -9.73
C ASP A 121 -6.59 -14.52 -9.90
N GLU A 122 -5.82 -13.46 -9.65
CA GLU A 122 -4.36 -13.50 -9.58
C GLU A 122 -3.89 -14.49 -8.51
N PHE A 123 -4.45 -14.40 -7.29
CA PHE A 123 -4.14 -15.35 -6.21
C PHE A 123 -4.47 -16.80 -6.61
N ALA A 124 -5.62 -17.02 -7.26
CA ALA A 124 -6.05 -18.35 -7.69
C ALA A 124 -5.09 -18.96 -8.74
N ASP A 125 -4.58 -18.17 -9.68
CA ASP A 125 -3.55 -18.61 -10.63
C ASP A 125 -2.20 -18.81 -9.94
N HIS A 126 -1.71 -17.78 -9.24
CA HIS A 126 -0.37 -17.72 -8.69
C HIS A 126 -0.09 -18.82 -7.67
N ARG A 127 -1.07 -19.13 -6.81
CA ARG A 127 -0.90 -20.22 -5.82
C ARG A 127 -0.64 -21.57 -6.48
N VAL A 128 -1.20 -21.82 -7.66
CA VAL A 128 -0.99 -23.07 -8.42
C VAL A 128 0.28 -22.95 -9.24
N ARG A 129 0.41 -21.88 -10.03
CA ARG A 129 1.50 -21.64 -10.97
C ARG A 129 2.87 -21.58 -10.28
N PHE A 130 2.94 -21.01 -9.09
CA PHE A 130 4.19 -20.85 -8.33
C PHE A 130 4.28 -21.78 -7.11
N GLY A 131 3.32 -22.69 -6.95
CA GLY A 131 3.35 -23.75 -5.94
C GLY A 131 3.37 -23.23 -4.51
N TYR A 132 2.39 -22.40 -4.13
CA TYR A 132 2.29 -21.90 -2.76
C TYR A 132 2.03 -23.08 -1.82
N PRO A 133 2.82 -23.24 -0.74
CA PRO A 133 2.56 -24.22 0.29
C PRO A 133 1.15 -24.07 0.89
N ALA A 134 0.54 -25.19 1.29
CA ALA A 134 -0.85 -25.20 1.77
C ALA A 134 -1.05 -24.34 3.03
N ASP A 135 -0.02 -24.20 3.87
CA ASP A 135 -0.01 -23.33 5.03
C ASP A 135 0.07 -21.84 4.65
N VAL A 136 0.81 -21.49 3.60
CA VAL A 136 0.84 -20.13 3.05
C VAL A 136 -0.50 -19.74 2.44
N VAL A 137 -1.13 -20.65 1.68
CA VAL A 137 -2.48 -20.42 1.14
C VAL A 137 -3.48 -20.21 2.28
N ARG A 138 -3.44 -21.05 3.32
CA ARG A 138 -4.27 -20.87 4.52
C ARG A 138 -4.00 -19.56 5.23
N LEU A 139 -2.74 -19.14 5.35
CA LEU A 139 -2.36 -17.88 5.97
C LEU A 139 -2.96 -16.70 5.21
N ALA A 140 -2.81 -16.69 3.88
CA ALA A 140 -3.32 -15.63 3.02
C ALA A 140 -4.85 -15.54 3.12
N THR A 141 -5.57 -16.64 2.89
CA THR A 141 -7.04 -16.66 2.93
C THR A 141 -7.57 -16.25 4.29
N ALA A 142 -7.04 -16.83 5.38
CA ALA A 142 -7.53 -16.50 6.73
C ALA A 142 -7.20 -15.05 7.13
N SER A 143 -6.08 -14.50 6.68
CA SER A 143 -5.72 -13.10 6.95
C SER A 143 -6.58 -12.14 6.14
N CYS A 144 -6.82 -12.45 4.86
CA CYS A 144 -7.76 -11.72 4.00
C CYS A 144 -9.16 -11.66 4.62
N GLU A 145 -9.72 -12.79 5.05
CA GLU A 145 -11.04 -12.85 5.69
C GLU A 145 -11.11 -11.97 6.96
N ARG A 146 -10.09 -12.07 7.83
CA ARG A 146 -10.04 -11.28 9.08
C ARG A 146 -9.93 -9.78 8.80
N VAL A 147 -9.07 -9.39 7.86
CA VAL A 147 -8.86 -7.99 7.45
C VAL A 147 -10.12 -7.46 6.79
N HIS A 148 -10.70 -8.18 5.82
CA HIS A 148 -11.94 -7.80 5.14
C HIS A 148 -13.07 -7.56 6.14
N ALA A 149 -13.24 -8.44 7.13
CA ALA A 149 -14.21 -8.24 8.21
C ALA A 149 -13.89 -7.00 9.06
N ALA A 150 -12.63 -6.74 9.40
CA ALA A 150 -12.22 -5.56 10.17
C ALA A 150 -12.47 -4.25 9.41
N VAL A 151 -12.09 -4.19 8.14
CA VAL A 151 -12.26 -3.03 7.25
C VAL A 151 -13.74 -2.75 7.00
N THR A 152 -14.53 -3.80 6.73
CA THR A 152 -15.99 -3.70 6.53
C THR A 152 -16.69 -3.18 7.77
N SER A 153 -16.37 -3.71 8.94
CA SER A 153 -16.96 -3.27 10.22
C SER A 153 -16.34 -1.98 10.78
N ARG A 154 -15.40 -1.35 10.05
CA ARG A 154 -14.66 -0.15 10.49
C ARG A 154 -14.06 -0.29 11.89
N ARG A 155 -13.56 -1.47 12.24
CA ARG A 155 -12.86 -1.68 13.52
C ARG A 155 -11.49 -0.99 13.46
N PRO A 156 -11.02 -0.32 14.54
CA PRO A 156 -9.67 0.22 14.59
C PRO A 156 -8.62 -0.82 14.16
N PRO A 157 -7.63 -0.43 13.33
CA PRO A 157 -7.27 0.93 12.92
C PRO A 157 -8.06 1.47 11.69
N TYR A 158 -9.07 0.74 11.21
CA TYR A 158 -9.85 1.06 10.01
C TYR A 158 -11.07 1.96 10.26
N ASP A 159 -11.20 2.54 11.45
CA ASP A 159 -12.28 3.47 11.82
C ASP A 159 -12.12 4.88 11.22
N GLY A 160 -10.94 5.14 10.64
CA GLY A 160 -10.53 6.42 10.08
C GLY A 160 -10.00 7.40 11.12
N GLN A 161 -10.32 7.24 12.41
CA GLN A 161 -9.80 8.13 13.45
C GLN A 161 -8.33 7.84 13.74
N VAL A 162 -7.98 6.56 13.90
CA VAL A 162 -6.60 6.14 14.16
C VAL A 162 -5.70 6.58 13.01
N SER A 163 -6.06 6.24 11.77
CA SER A 163 -5.26 6.61 10.59
C SER A 163 -5.15 8.12 10.39
N ARG A 164 -6.21 8.91 10.62
CA ARG A 164 -6.13 10.38 10.56
C ARG A 164 -5.11 10.96 11.55
N SER A 165 -5.00 10.37 12.74
CA SER A 165 -4.04 10.84 13.76
C SER A 165 -2.57 10.57 13.39
N TRP A 166 -2.32 9.59 12.53
CA TRP A 166 -1.00 9.29 11.98
C TRP A 166 -0.72 10.10 10.72
N LEU A 167 -1.71 10.23 9.83
CA LEU A 167 -1.64 11.06 8.63
C LEU A 167 -1.32 12.53 8.96
N SER A 168 -1.83 13.06 10.07
CA SER A 168 -1.55 14.44 10.51
C SER A 168 -0.10 14.67 10.96
N ARG A 169 0.70 13.60 11.12
CA ARG A 169 2.12 13.65 11.47
C ARG A 169 3.03 13.61 10.26
N LEU A 170 2.48 13.43 9.05
CA LEU A 170 3.26 13.51 7.83
C LEU A 170 3.86 14.92 7.68
N PRO A 171 5.12 15.03 7.23
CA PRO A 171 5.68 16.33 6.89
C PRO A 171 4.87 16.95 5.75
N ALA A 172 4.80 18.29 5.73
CA ALA A 172 4.18 19.01 4.63
C ALA A 172 4.86 18.61 3.30
N PRO A 173 4.09 18.51 2.21
CA PRO A 173 4.69 18.26 0.90
C PRO A 173 5.71 19.36 0.58
N PRO A 174 6.81 19.03 -0.10
CA PRO A 174 7.74 20.04 -0.57
C PRO A 174 6.99 21.06 -1.44
N THR A 175 7.20 22.35 -1.19
CA THR A 175 6.50 23.46 -1.86
C THR A 175 6.89 23.67 -3.33
N ALA A 176 7.61 22.73 -3.95
CA ALA A 176 7.98 22.81 -5.35
C ALA A 176 6.76 22.47 -6.23
N PRO A 177 6.48 23.22 -7.30
CA PRO A 177 5.40 22.89 -8.21
C PRO A 177 5.65 21.50 -8.80
N LEU A 178 4.63 20.62 -8.71
CA LEU A 178 4.57 19.43 -9.54
C LEU A 178 4.71 19.90 -10.99
N HIS A 179 5.86 19.62 -11.62
CA HIS A 179 6.01 19.83 -13.05
C HIS A 179 4.85 19.12 -13.75
N ALA A 180 4.11 19.88 -14.56
CA ALA A 180 3.09 19.32 -15.42
C ALA A 180 3.68 18.11 -16.18
N PRO A 181 2.89 17.05 -16.43
CA PRO A 181 3.34 15.98 -17.32
C PRO A 181 3.81 16.62 -18.63
N PRO A 182 4.88 16.09 -19.27
CA PRO A 182 5.33 16.61 -20.55
C PRO A 182 4.14 16.64 -21.51
N ASP A 183 3.93 17.80 -22.16
CA ASP A 183 2.88 18.02 -23.15
C ASP A 183 2.76 16.78 -24.05
N ALA A 184 1.57 16.17 -24.07
CA ALA A 184 1.24 15.20 -25.10
C ALA A 184 1.53 15.84 -26.46
N PRO A 185 2.15 15.12 -27.41
CA PRO A 185 2.49 15.69 -28.69
C PRO A 185 1.23 16.28 -29.32
N ARG A 186 1.27 17.59 -29.56
CA ARG A 186 0.28 18.27 -30.39
C ARG A 186 0.30 17.55 -31.73
N GLY A 187 -0.78 16.85 -32.05
CA GLY A 187 -0.95 16.23 -33.35
C GLY A 187 -0.81 17.32 -34.41
N ASP A 188 0.20 17.15 -35.28
CA ASP A 188 0.31 17.90 -36.52
C ASP A 188 -0.98 17.70 -37.31
N ALA A 189 -1.81 18.73 -37.30
CA ALA A 189 -2.75 18.98 -38.37
C ALA A 189 -1.98 19.74 -39.44
N ASP A 190 -1.47 19.05 -40.46
CA ASP A 190 -1.35 19.65 -41.78
C ASP A 190 -1.33 18.60 -42.91
N ARG A 191 -2.30 18.78 -43.81
CA ARG A 191 -2.22 18.66 -45.29
C ARG A 191 -1.68 17.38 -45.93
N GLY A 192 -2.57 16.75 -46.69
CA GLY A 192 -2.29 15.81 -47.77
C GLY A 192 -3.59 15.35 -48.40
#